data_AF-A0A967HHU6-F1
#
_entry.id   AF-A0A967HHU6-F1
#
_cell.length_a   1.000
_cell.length_b   1.000
_cell.length_c   1.000
_cell.angle_alpha   90.00
_cell.angle_beta   90.00
_cell.angle_gamma   90.00
#
_symmetry.space_group_name_H-M   'P 1'
#
loop_
_entity.id
_entity.type
_entity.pdbx_description
1 polymer ?
#
loop_
_entity_poly.entity_id
_entity_poly.type
_entity_poly.pdbx_seq_one_letter_code
_entity_poly.pdbx_strand_id
1 'polypeptide(L)' 'MQVRTPGDTARVWTVFDPDGRWLGDVVVPTELRVTDVGEDYVLGVWRDADGVQTIRSFELVKPTPATRSTAPADG' A
#
# COMPACT_ATOMS: atom_id res chain seq x y z
N MET A 1 14.09 -5.05 12.51
CA MET A 1 14.09 -3.85 13.36
C MET A 1 14.13 -2.63 12.43
N GLN A 2 12.99 -1.97 12.18
CA GLN A 2 12.99 -0.74 11.37
C GLN A 2 13.28 0.45 12.29
N VAL A 3 14.37 1.17 12.00
CA VAL A 3 14.75 2.41 12.69
C VAL A 3 13.84 3.52 12.15
N ARG A 4 13.06 4.17 13.02
CA ARG A 4 12.30 5.37 12.64
C ARG A 4 13.16 6.59 12.91
N THR A 5 13.45 7.37 11.88
CA THR A 5 14.10 8.67 12.03
C THR A 5 13.05 9.70 12.47
N PRO A 6 13.28 10.50 13.51
CA PRO A 6 12.38 11.62 13.82
C PRO A 6 12.37 12.59 12.62
N GLY A 7 11.22 12.71 11.96
CA GLY A 7 11.04 13.44 10.70
C GLY A 7 10.49 12.60 9.52
N ASP A 8 10.38 11.28 9.70
CA ASP A 8 9.82 10.38 8.70
C ASP A 8 8.28 10.53 8.61
N THR A 9 7.83 11.38 7.69
CA THR A 9 6.41 11.73 7.51
C THR A 9 5.61 10.67 6.77
N ALA A 10 6.28 9.65 6.20
CA ALA A 10 5.65 8.60 5.42
C ALA A 10 6.29 7.23 5.70
N ARG A 11 5.47 6.20 5.83
CA ARG A 11 5.91 4.80 5.96
C ARG A 11 5.47 3.95 4.77
N VAL A 12 6.30 2.98 4.42
CA VAL A 12 5.96 1.95 3.43
C VAL A 12 5.21 0.82 4.10
N TRP A 13 4.08 0.42 3.53
CA TRP A 13 3.35 -0.79 3.90
C TRP A 13 3.38 -1.77 2.75
N THR A 14 3.50 -3.04 3.10
CA THR A 14 3.36 -4.17 2.19
C THR A 14 1.98 -4.78 2.42
N VAL A 15 1.18 -4.84 1.37
CA VAL A 15 -0.19 -5.34 1.42
C VAL A 15 -0.24 -6.77 0.93
N PHE A 16 -0.98 -7.61 1.65
CA PHE A 16 -1.22 -9.00 1.31
C PHE A 16 -2.71 -9.26 1.20
N ASP A 17 -3.09 -10.09 0.23
CA ASP A 17 -4.41 -10.67 0.11
C ASP A 17 -4.69 -11.66 1.28
N PRO A 18 -5.95 -12.00 1.61
CA PRO A 18 -6.27 -13.00 2.62
C PRO A 18 -5.61 -14.38 2.39
N ASP A 19 -5.31 -14.75 1.14
CA ASP A 19 -4.53 -15.96 0.82
C ASP A 19 -3.02 -15.83 1.11
N GLY A 20 -2.57 -14.68 1.61
CA GLY A 20 -1.17 -14.36 1.85
C GLY A 20 -0.39 -13.98 0.58
N ARG A 21 -1.07 -13.75 -0.55
CA ARG A 21 -0.42 -13.27 -1.77
C ARG A 21 -0.02 -11.81 -1.60
N TRP A 22 1.22 -11.50 -1.92
CA TRP A 22 1.68 -10.12 -1.97
C TRP A 22 0.99 -9.36 -3.12
N LEU A 23 0.31 -8.26 -2.78
CA LEU A 23 -0.42 -7.42 -3.73
C LEU A 23 0.41 -6.22 -4.20
N GLY A 24 1.21 -5.64 -3.31
CA GLY A 24 2.06 -4.50 -3.62
C GLY A 24 2.50 -3.73 -2.39
N ASP A 25 3.23 -2.64 -2.63
CA ASP A 25 3.65 -1.70 -1.59
C ASP A 25 2.93 -0.36 -1.75
N VAL A 26 2.70 0.33 -0.63
CA VAL A 26 2.07 1.64 -0.60
C VAL A 26 2.77 2.56 0.40
N VAL A 27 3.00 3.80 -0.01
CA VAL A 27 3.57 4.84 0.85
C VAL A 27 2.42 5.61 1.47
N VAL A 28 2.26 5.50 2.80
CA VAL A 28 1.21 6.19 3.54
C VAL A 28 1.79 7.11 4.60
N PRO A 29 1.14 8.24 4.91
CA PRO A 29 1.58 9.12 5.98
C PRO A 29 1.66 8.38 7.32
N THR A 30 2.63 8.73 8.17
CA THR A 30 2.80 8.10 9.49
C THR A 30 1.56 8.28 10.38
N GLU A 31 0.85 9.40 10.21
CA GLU A 31 -0.37 9.76 10.93
C GLU A 31 -1.65 9.18 10.29
N LEU A 32 -1.54 8.47 9.16
CA LEU A 32 -2.69 7.81 8.54
C LEU A 32 -3.16 6.65 9.43
N ARG A 33 -4.41 6.73 9.87
CA ARG A 33 -5.11 5.59 10.46
C ARG A 33 -5.80 4.83 9.35
N VAL A 34 -5.19 3.70 8.94
CA VAL A 34 -5.79 2.77 7.97
C VAL A 34 -7.11 2.25 8.53
N THR A 35 -8.16 2.33 7.73
CA THR A 35 -9.52 1.86 8.05
C THR A 35 -9.94 0.71 7.18
N ASP A 36 -9.47 0.66 5.93
CA ASP A 36 -9.82 -0.40 4.98
C ASP A 36 -8.68 -0.64 3.97
N VAL A 37 -8.59 -1.86 3.45
CA VAL A 37 -7.56 -2.28 2.50
C VAL A 37 -8.20 -3.19 1.45
N GLY A 38 -8.23 -2.73 0.20
CA GLY A 38 -8.69 -3.51 -0.94
C GLY A 38 -7.53 -4.13 -1.72
N GLU A 39 -7.86 -4.79 -2.84
CA GLU A 39 -6.88 -5.44 -3.72
C GLU A 39 -5.88 -4.44 -4.33
N ASP A 40 -6.33 -3.21 -4.57
CA ASP A 40 -5.58 -2.19 -5.30
C ASP A 40 -5.49 -0.84 -4.58
N TYR A 41 -6.09 -0.72 -3.39
CA TYR A 41 -6.06 0.52 -2.62
C TYR A 41 -5.95 0.30 -1.10
N VAL A 42 -5.42 1.30 -0.42
CA VAL A 42 -5.50 1.48 1.03
C VAL A 42 -6.31 2.74 1.33
N LEU A 43 -7.32 2.60 2.18
CA LEU A 43 -8.14 3.70 2.66
C LEU A 43 -7.81 3.99 4.12
N GLY A 44 -7.67 5.26 4.44
CA GLY A 44 -7.49 5.68 5.82
C GLY A 44 -7.97 7.08 6.08
N VAL A 45 -8.10 7.36 7.37
CA VAL A 45 -8.36 8.71 7.88
C VAL A 45 -7.03 9.31 8.28
N TRP A 46 -6.70 10.45 7.69
CA TRP A 46 -5.55 11.25 8.06
C TRP A 46 -6.04 12.52 8.74
N ARG A 47 -5.32 12.97 9.76
CA ARG A 47 -5.58 14.23 10.44
C ARG A 47 -4.41 15.17 10.17
N ASP A 48 -4.70 16.36 9.67
CA ASP A 48 -3.67 17.40 9.48
C ASP A 48 -3.36 18.17 10.77
N ALA A 49 -2.42 19.10 10.66
CA ALA A 49 -2.00 19.99 11.74
C ALA A 49 -3.13 20.90 12.26
N ASP A 50 -4.12 21.21 11.43
CA ASP A 50 -5.30 21.99 11.81
C ASP A 50 -6.38 21.12 12.50
N GLY A 51 -6.11 19.82 12.64
CA GLY A 51 -6.99 18.86 13.29
C GLY A 51 -8.12 18.35 12.40
N VAL A 52 -8.12 18.69 11.10
CA VAL A 52 -9.18 18.29 10.18
C VAL A 52 -8.96 16.83 9.76
N GLN A 53 -10.03 16.04 9.82
CA GLN A 53 -10.01 14.63 9.42
C GLN A 53 -10.41 14.50 7.97
N THR A 54 -9.50 13.98 7.15
CA THR A 54 -9.72 13.75 5.73
C THR A 54 -9.59 12.27 5.42
N ILE A 55 -10.51 11.75 4.60
CA ILE A 55 -10.40 10.40 4.05
C ILE A 55 -9.45 10.47 2.85
N ARG A 56 -8.39 9.64 2.87
CA ARG A 56 -7.44 9.52 1.76
C ARG A 56 -7.38 8.08 1.30
N SER A 57 -7.49 7.89 -0.01
CA SER A 57 -7.19 6.63 -0.69
C SER A 57 -5.79 6.70 -1.29
N PHE A 58 -5.04 5.62 -1.12
CA PHE A 58 -3.71 5.44 -1.72
C PHE A 58 -3.76 4.18 -2.59
N GLU A 59 -3.31 4.29 -3.83
CA GLU A 59 -3.22 3.13 -4.72
C GLU A 59 -2.00 2.28 -4.36
N LEU A 60 -2.15 0.97 -4.47
CA LEU A 60 -1.03 0.04 -4.33
C LEU A 60 -0.15 0.15 -5.57
N VAL A 61 1.16 0.25 -5.36
CA VAL A 61 2.13 0.02 -6.42
C VAL A 61 2.26 -1.49 -6.58
N LYS A 62 1.49 -2.03 -7.51
CA LYS A 62 1.58 -3.45 -7.87
C LYS A 62 2.94 -3.71 -8.50
N PRO A 63 3.63 -4.82 -8.15
CA PRO A 63 4.68 -5.30 -9.02
C PRO A 63 4.06 -5.48 -10.40
N THR A 64 4.73 -4.98 -11.44
CA THR A 64 4.37 -5.39 -12.80
C THR A 64 4.22 -6.89 -12.76
N PRO A 65 3.04 -7.47 -13.06
CA PRO A 65 2.94 -8.91 -13.16
C PRO A 65 3.99 -9.27 -14.19
N ALA A 66 5.06 -9.95 -13.76
CA ALA A 66 6.00 -10.54 -14.70
C ALA A 66 5.10 -11.36 -15.61
N THR A 67 4.88 -10.86 -16.83
CA THR A 67 3.92 -11.42 -17.77
C THR A 67 4.20 -12.90 -17.74
N ARG A 68 3.22 -13.69 -17.27
CA ARG A 68 3.33 -15.14 -17.29
C ARG A 68 3.76 -15.45 -18.71
N SER A 69 4.99 -15.92 -18.87
CA SER A 69 5.54 -16.27 -20.17
C SER A 69 4.58 -17.31 -20.73
N THR A 70 3.67 -16.86 -21.59
CA THR A 70 3.05 -17.72 -22.59
C THR A 70 4.22 -18.10 -23.47
N ALA A 71 4.88 -19.20 -23.10
CA ALA A 71 5.53 -20.01 -24.10
C ALA A 71 4.42 -20.37 -25.09
N PRO A 72 4.58 -20.10 -26.40
CA PRO A 72 3.69 -20.73 -27.37
C PRO A 72 3.78 -22.23 -27.13
N ALA A 73 2.62 -22.87 -26.95
CA ALA A 73 2.55 -24.31 -27.04
C ALA A 73 2.91 -24.65 -28.50
N ASP A 74 4.18 -24.92 -28.75
CA ASP A 74 4.63 -25.68 -29.90
C ASP A 74 3.97 -27.07 -29.80
N GLY A 75 3.23 -27.43 -30.85
CA GLY A 75 2.53 -28.71 -31.00
C GLY A 75 1.64 -28.71 -32.22
#